data_AF-A0A087TVQ8-F1
#
_entry.id   AF-A0A087TVQ8-F1
#
_cell.length_a   1.000
_cell.length_b   1.000
_cell.length_c   1.000
_cell.angle_alpha   90.00
_cell.angle_beta   90.00
_cell.angle_gamma   90.00
#
_symmetry.space_group_name_H-M   'P 1'
#
loop_
_entity.id
_entity.type
_entity.pdbx_description
1 polymer ?
#
loop_
_entity_poly.entity_id
_entity_poly.type
_entity_poly.pdbx_seq_one_letter_code
_entity_poly.pdbx_strand_id
1 'polypeptide(L)'
;MEKNIHVKEEVSSIVQNLSVSTLHQSLSSKNEAVLNSIFQYTDEEKIKNLTENLSVENVAAILKELHSRLLQNQRHLPGVRKWIKNILAVHLLHLNTNKDLADILHSIKQLTDERRTSETISKMCTLRGLLRIYQTKV
;
A
#
# COMPACT_ATOMS: atom_id res chain seq x y z
N MET A 1 17.55 -25.04 0.08
CA MET A 1 17.21 -24.14 -1.03
C MET A 1 15.80 -24.39 -1.58
N GLU A 2 15.25 -25.61 -1.48
CA GLU A 2 13.94 -25.98 -2.05
C GLU A 2 12.72 -25.35 -1.33
N LYS A 3 12.79 -25.12 -0.01
CA LYS A 3 11.69 -24.46 0.74
C LYS A 3 11.38 -23.02 0.26
N ASN A 4 12.34 -22.34 -0.37
CA ASN A 4 12.19 -20.94 -0.80
C ASN A 4 11.50 -20.81 -2.17
N ILE A 5 11.51 -21.87 -2.98
CA ILE A 5 10.87 -21.90 -4.31
C ILE A 5 9.38 -22.17 -4.14
N HIS A 6 9.02 -23.12 -3.25
CA HIS A 6 7.63 -23.49 -3.01
C HIS A 6 6.80 -22.33 -2.43
N VAL A 7 7.37 -21.57 -1.48
CA VAL A 7 6.72 -20.36 -0.92
C VAL A 7 6.51 -19.29 -1.99
N LYS A 8 7.41 -19.18 -2.97
CA LYS A 8 7.33 -18.14 -4.02
C LYS A 8 6.25 -18.46 -5.05
N GLU A 9 6.07 -19.73 -5.40
CA GLU A 9 4.97 -20.20 -6.26
C GLU A 9 3.61 -20.12 -5.56
N GLU A 10 3.55 -20.49 -4.28
CA GLU A 10 2.33 -20.43 -3.49
C GLU A 10 1.86 -18.97 -3.35
N VAL A 11 2.77 -18.05 -2.99
CA VAL A 11 2.49 -16.62 -2.91
C VAL A 11 2.10 -16.02 -4.28
N SER A 12 2.72 -16.47 -5.37
CA SER A 12 2.35 -16.03 -6.72
C SER A 12 0.94 -16.48 -7.13
N SER A 13 0.54 -17.70 -6.79
CA SER A 13 -0.81 -18.22 -7.09
C SER A 13 -1.89 -17.52 -6.24
N ILE A 14 -1.57 -17.20 -4.99
CA ILE A 14 -2.44 -16.47 -4.06
C ILE A 14 -2.72 -15.04 -4.56
N VAL A 15 -1.72 -14.36 -5.12
CA VAL A 15 -1.90 -13.02 -5.69
C VAL A 15 -2.67 -13.05 -7.01
N GLN A 16 -2.50 -14.09 -7.83
CA GLN A 16 -3.28 -14.25 -9.07
C GLN A 16 -4.77 -14.47 -8.78
N ASN A 17 -5.09 -15.18 -7.70
CA ASN A 17 -6.46 -15.44 -7.22
C ASN A 17 -6.84 -14.58 -6.01
N LEU A 18 -6.40 -13.33 -5.99
CA LEU A 18 -6.66 -12.44 -4.86
C LEU A 18 -8.17 -12.28 -4.64
N SER A 19 -8.63 -12.78 -3.49
CA SER A 19 -10.03 -12.74 -3.07
C SER A 19 -10.16 -12.16 -1.65
N VAL A 20 -11.38 -11.77 -1.26
CA VAL A 20 -11.64 -11.19 0.07
C VAL A 20 -11.31 -12.19 1.19
N SER A 21 -11.56 -13.49 0.98
CA SER A 21 -11.25 -14.55 1.95
C SER A 21 -9.74 -14.74 2.13
N THR A 22 -8.98 -14.73 1.04
CA THR A 22 -7.51 -14.75 1.06
C THR A 22 -6.94 -13.55 1.81
N LEU A 23 -7.50 -12.37 1.57
CA LEU A 23 -7.06 -11.15 2.22
C LEU A 23 -7.35 -11.20 3.73
N HIS A 24 -8.55 -11.63 4.13
CA HIS A 24 -8.88 -11.84 5.52
C HIS A 24 -7.97 -12.88 6.20
N GLN A 25 -7.72 -14.02 5.55
CA GLN A 25 -6.84 -15.07 6.05
C GLN A 25 -5.39 -14.56 6.21
N SER A 26 -4.90 -13.76 5.26
CA SER A 26 -3.55 -13.19 5.32
C SER A 26 -3.39 -12.19 6.48
N LEU A 27 -4.43 -11.40 6.77
CA LEU A 27 -4.46 -10.48 7.91
C LEU A 27 -4.50 -11.25 9.24
N SER A 28 -5.36 -12.26 9.33
CA SER A 28 -5.50 -13.09 10.54
C SER A 28 -4.24 -13.91 10.83
N SER A 29 -3.55 -14.40 9.79
CA SER A 29 -2.32 -15.19 9.92
C SER A 29 -1.05 -14.34 10.06
N LYS A 30 -1.13 -13.01 9.89
CA LYS A 30 0.03 -12.08 9.88
C LYS A 30 1.18 -12.55 8.98
N ASN A 31 0.87 -13.23 7.88
CA ASN A 31 1.89 -13.73 6.96
C ASN A 31 2.46 -12.57 6.13
N GLU A 32 3.61 -12.04 6.55
CA GLU A 32 4.24 -10.88 5.92
C GLU A 32 4.59 -11.10 4.43
N ALA A 33 4.96 -12.31 4.03
CA ALA A 33 5.32 -12.61 2.64
C ALA A 33 4.12 -12.50 1.69
N VAL A 34 2.96 -12.97 2.15
CA VAL A 34 1.69 -12.87 1.41
C VAL A 34 1.20 -11.42 1.41
N LEU A 35 1.19 -10.76 2.57
CA LEU A 35 0.78 -9.35 2.68
C LEU A 35 1.65 -8.42 1.82
N ASN A 36 2.97 -8.64 1.81
CA ASN A 36 3.89 -7.93 0.92
C ASN A 36 3.47 -8.08 -0.54
N SER A 37 3.11 -9.28 -0.96
CA SER A 37 2.78 -9.57 -2.36
C SER A 37 1.39 -9.03 -2.73
N ILE A 38 0.43 -9.04 -1.81
CA ILE A 38 -0.87 -8.36 -1.96
C ILE A 38 -0.69 -6.85 -2.09
N PHE A 39 0.17 -6.25 -1.26
CA PHE A 39 0.44 -4.81 -1.30
C PHE A 39 1.44 -4.39 -2.40
N GLN A 40 2.07 -5.34 -3.09
CA GLN A 40 2.74 -5.13 -4.37
C GLN A 40 1.77 -5.12 -5.54
N TYR A 41 0.59 -5.71 -5.38
CA TYR A 41 -0.42 -5.76 -6.43
C TYR A 41 -0.90 -4.36 -6.80
N THR A 42 -0.99 -4.06 -8.09
CA THR A 42 -1.27 -2.70 -8.59
C THR A 42 -2.49 -2.58 -9.49
N ASP A 43 -3.20 -3.68 -9.75
CA ASP A 43 -4.43 -3.66 -10.54
C ASP A 43 -5.53 -2.92 -9.77
N GLU A 44 -5.88 -1.72 -10.26
CA GLU A 44 -6.76 -0.80 -9.54
C GLU A 44 -8.22 -1.27 -9.58
N GLU A 45 -8.66 -1.95 -10.63
CA GLU A 45 -10.03 -2.47 -10.75
C GLU A 45 -10.27 -3.60 -9.74
N LYS A 46 -9.32 -4.53 -9.64
CA LYS A 46 -9.41 -5.60 -8.64
C LYS A 46 -9.31 -5.07 -7.22
N ILE A 47 -8.41 -4.13 -6.95
CA ILE A 47 -8.31 -3.50 -5.63
C ILE A 47 -9.64 -2.84 -5.27
N LYS A 48 -10.24 -2.07 -6.20
CA LYS A 48 -11.53 -1.42 -5.99
C LYS A 48 -12.64 -2.42 -5.67
N ASN A 49 -12.78 -3.46 -6.50
CA ASN A 49 -13.79 -4.51 -6.30
C ASN A 49 -13.62 -5.23 -4.94
N LEU A 50 -12.37 -5.47 -4.52
CA LEU A 50 -12.09 -6.04 -3.21
C LEU A 50 -12.43 -5.07 -2.06
N THR A 51 -12.10 -3.78 -2.20
CA THR A 51 -12.42 -2.77 -1.19
C THR A 51 -13.92 -2.50 -1.03
N GLU A 52 -14.71 -2.66 -2.08
CA GLU A 52 -16.17 -2.53 -2.03
C GLU A 52 -16.82 -3.72 -1.29
N ASN A 53 -16.26 -4.92 -1.45
CA ASN A 53 -16.77 -6.14 -0.80
C ASN A 53 -16.20 -6.41 0.60
N LEU A 54 -15.37 -5.50 1.14
CA LEU A 54 -14.74 -5.65 2.44
C LEU A 54 -15.66 -5.17 3.58
N SER A 55 -15.74 -5.97 4.65
CA SER A 55 -16.41 -5.57 5.89
C SER A 55 -15.62 -4.46 6.60
N VAL A 56 -16.32 -3.59 7.34
CA VAL A 56 -15.73 -2.45 8.06
C VAL A 56 -14.61 -2.87 9.03
N GLU A 57 -14.75 -4.04 9.66
CA GLU A 57 -13.72 -4.60 10.57
C GLU A 57 -12.41 -4.93 9.83
N ASN A 58 -12.52 -5.55 8.65
CA ASN A 58 -11.36 -5.88 7.83
C ASN A 58 -10.70 -4.62 7.27
N VAL A 59 -11.49 -3.58 6.92
CA VAL A 59 -10.96 -2.28 6.48
C VAL A 59 -10.08 -1.64 7.57
N ALA A 60 -10.52 -1.68 8.82
CA ALA A 60 -9.74 -1.15 9.94
C ALA A 60 -8.42 -1.93 10.14
N ALA A 61 -8.46 -3.25 10.05
CA ALA A 61 -7.26 -4.11 10.15
C ALA A 61 -6.26 -3.81 9.01
N ILE A 62 -6.75 -3.69 7.77
CA ILE A 62 -5.92 -3.34 6.61
C ILE A 62 -5.31 -1.95 6.77
N LEU A 63 -6.08 -0.97 7.24
CA LEU A 63 -5.60 0.40 7.39
C LEU A 63 -4.49 0.49 8.44
N LYS A 64 -4.62 -0.23 9.57
CA LYS A 64 -3.57 -0.34 10.60
C LYS A 64 -2.30 -0.98 10.03
N GLU A 65 -2.45 -2.05 9.25
CA GLU A 65 -1.31 -2.75 8.63
C GLU A 65 -0.62 -1.87 7.57
N LEU A 66 -1.38 -1.16 6.73
CA LEU A 66 -0.85 -0.21 5.76
C LEU A 66 -0.13 0.96 6.45
N HIS A 67 -0.67 1.46 7.56
CA HIS A 67 -0.04 2.51 8.36
C HIS A 67 1.28 2.05 8.98
N SER A 68 1.32 0.85 9.58
CA SER A 68 2.55 0.24 10.08
C SER A 68 3.62 0.14 8.99
N ARG A 69 3.25 -0.29 7.79
CA ARG A 69 4.16 -0.41 6.63
C ARG A 69 4.66 0.94 6.12
N LEU A 70 3.83 1.98 6.18
CA LEU A 70 4.24 3.35 5.88
C LEU A 70 5.27 3.88 6.89
N LEU A 71 5.09 3.58 8.18
CA LEU A 71 6.04 3.92 9.25
C LEU A 71 7.37 3.19 9.08
N GLN A 72 7.34 1.90 8.75
CA GLN A 72 8.54 1.08 8.47
C GLN A 72 9.25 1.41 7.15
N ASN A 73 8.84 2.49 6.48
CA ASN A 73 9.43 2.95 5.23
C ASN A 73 9.35 1.92 4.07
N GLN A 74 8.45 0.95 4.14
CA GLN A 74 8.11 0.01 3.04
C GLN A 74 7.27 0.70 1.95
N ARG A 75 7.50 2.00 1.76
CA ARG A 75 6.78 2.91 0.85
C ARG A 75 7.13 2.66 -0.62
N HIS A 76 8.11 1.80 -0.89
CA HIS A 76 8.49 1.36 -2.23
C HIS A 76 7.43 0.45 -2.85
N LEU A 77 6.53 -0.13 -2.06
CA LEU A 77 5.44 -0.97 -2.55
C LEU A 77 4.39 -0.11 -3.29
N PRO A 78 4.26 -0.25 -4.62
CA PRO A 78 3.40 0.63 -5.42
C PRO A 78 1.91 0.44 -5.11
N GLY A 79 1.51 -0.75 -4.64
CA GLY A 79 0.12 -1.06 -4.28
C GLY A 79 -0.34 -0.37 -3.00
N VAL A 80 0.52 -0.15 -2.00
CA VAL A 80 0.14 0.47 -0.71
C VAL A 80 -0.63 1.78 -0.90
N ARG A 81 -0.15 2.66 -1.78
CA ARG A 81 -0.83 3.93 -2.08
C ARG A 81 -2.17 3.74 -2.80
N LYS A 82 -2.27 2.75 -3.69
CA LYS A 82 -3.50 2.41 -4.41
C LYS A 82 -4.56 1.82 -3.46
N TRP A 83 -4.14 0.96 -2.53
CA TRP A 83 -5.00 0.42 -1.48
C TRP A 83 -5.54 1.51 -0.58
N ILE A 84 -4.68 2.41 -0.05
CA ILE A 84 -5.11 3.54 0.78
C ILE A 84 -6.11 4.42 0.02
N LYS A 85 -5.82 4.77 -1.24
CA LYS A 85 -6.72 5.59 -2.07
C LYS A 85 -8.10 4.95 -2.24
N ASN A 86 -8.17 3.66 -2.56
CA ASN A 86 -9.45 2.96 -2.76
C ASN A 86 -10.22 2.77 -1.45
N ILE A 87 -9.54 2.41 -0.36
CA ILE A 87 -10.15 2.31 0.97
C ILE A 87 -10.74 3.66 1.39
N LEU A 88 -10.00 4.74 1.19
CA LEU A 88 -10.49 6.08 1.45
C LEU A 88 -11.68 6.45 0.55
N ALA A 89 -11.68 6.07 -0.72
CA ALA A 89 -12.79 6.37 -1.62
C ALA A 89 -14.09 5.68 -1.21
N VAL A 90 -14.03 4.44 -0.73
CA VAL A 90 -15.20 3.62 -0.40
C VAL A 90 -15.67 3.82 1.05
N HIS A 91 -14.74 3.90 2.00
CA HIS A 91 -15.05 3.82 3.44
C HIS A 91 -14.83 5.12 4.21
N LEU A 92 -14.61 6.27 3.54
CA LEU A 92 -14.29 7.55 4.20
C LEU A 92 -15.25 7.90 5.35
N LEU A 93 -16.55 7.75 5.11
CA LEU A 93 -17.60 8.10 6.07
C LEU A 93 -17.53 7.21 7.32
N HIS A 94 -17.24 5.92 7.15
CA HIS A 94 -17.08 4.98 8.25
C HIS A 94 -15.79 5.24 9.03
N LEU A 95 -14.70 5.55 8.33
CA LEU A 95 -13.39 5.84 8.94
C LEU A 95 -13.42 7.14 9.76
N ASN A 96 -14.16 8.16 9.31
CA ASN A 96 -14.27 9.43 10.02
C ASN A 96 -15.12 9.34 11.30
N THR A 97 -15.93 8.29 11.42
CA THR A 97 -16.79 8.08 12.61
C THR A 97 -16.02 7.44 13.77
N ASN A 98 -14.93 6.72 13.47
CA ASN A 98 -14.11 6.03 14.48
C ASN A 98 -12.86 6.85 14.81
N LYS A 99 -12.74 7.33 16.06
CA LYS A 99 -11.64 8.22 16.49
C LYS A 99 -10.26 7.61 16.29
N ASP A 100 -10.09 6.31 16.56
CA ASP A 100 -8.81 5.62 16.37
C ASP A 100 -8.35 5.59 14.90
N LEU A 101 -9.31 5.52 13.97
CA LEU A 101 -9.02 5.51 12.53
C LEU A 101 -8.75 6.93 12.03
N ALA A 102 -9.39 7.94 12.63
CA ALA A 102 -9.11 9.35 12.32
C ALA A 102 -7.66 9.73 12.63
N ASP A 103 -7.09 9.24 13.74
CA ASP A 103 -5.68 9.47 14.08
C ASP A 103 -4.72 8.80 13.09
N ILE A 104 -5.05 7.60 12.63
CA ILE A 104 -4.28 6.90 11.59
C ILE A 104 -4.33 7.69 10.28
N LEU A 105 -5.50 8.21 9.90
CA LEU A 105 -5.65 9.04 8.71
C LEU A 105 -4.86 10.35 8.82
N HIS A 106 -4.86 10.98 10.00
CA HIS A 106 -4.04 12.16 10.26
C HIS A 106 -2.55 11.86 10.09
N SER A 107 -2.07 10.73 10.64
CA SER A 107 -0.69 10.29 10.50
C SER A 107 -0.32 9.99 9.04
N ILE A 108 -1.19 9.33 8.27
CA ILE A 108 -0.98 9.08 6.84
C ILE A 108 -0.88 10.40 6.07
N LYS A 109 -1.74 11.37 6.39
CA LYS A 109 -1.71 12.71 5.79
C LYS A 109 -0.37 13.40 6.10
N GLN A 110 0.04 13.41 7.37
CA GLN A 110 1.31 14.01 7.80
C GLN A 110 2.51 13.40 7.07
N LEU A 111 2.60 12.06 7.00
CA LEU A 111 3.67 11.36 6.27
C LEU A 111 3.69 11.69 4.77
N THR A 112 2.53 11.98 4.19
CA THR A 112 2.41 12.38 2.79
C THR A 112 2.82 13.83 2.59
N ASP A 113 2.41 14.71 3.50
CA ASP A 113 2.72 16.15 3.46
C ASP A 113 4.21 16.39 3.70
N GLU A 114 4.82 15.75 4.70
CA GLU A 114 6.27 15.78 4.96
C GLU A 114 7.10 15.36 3.74
N ARG A 115 6.60 14.38 2.98
CA ARG A 115 7.26 13.96 1.74
C ARG A 115 7.12 15.02 0.65
N ARG A 116 5.92 15.61 0.50
CA ARG A 116 5.64 16.62 -0.52
C ARG A 116 6.46 17.89 -0.30
N THR A 117 6.69 18.26 0.96
CA THR A 117 7.49 19.42 1.36
C THR A 117 8.97 19.10 1.52
N SER A 118 9.36 17.83 1.44
CA SER A 118 10.75 17.43 1.56
C SER A 118 11.61 18.10 0.48
N GLU A 119 12.62 18.84 0.95
CA GLU A 119 13.67 19.45 0.14
C GLU A 119 14.34 18.46 -0.84
N THR A 120 14.28 17.16 -0.50
CA THR A 120 14.75 16.06 -1.34
C THR A 120 14.03 15.99 -2.69
N ILE A 121 12.72 16.26 -2.77
CA ILE A 121 12.00 16.28 -4.06
C ILE A 121 12.53 17.41 -4.94
N SER A 122 12.74 18.59 -4.34
CA SER A 122 13.31 19.74 -5.06
C SER A 122 14.71 19.41 -5.59
N LYS A 123 15.59 18.86 -4.74
CA LYS A 123 16.93 18.40 -5.13
C LYS A 123 16.90 17.34 -6.23
N MET A 124 15.98 16.37 -6.17
CA MET A 124 15.79 15.36 -7.21
C MET A 124 15.28 15.95 -8.53
N CYS A 125 14.39 16.94 -8.49
CA CYS A 125 13.95 17.65 -9.68
C CYS A 125 15.10 18.39 -10.37
N THR A 126 15.95 19.07 -9.60
CA THR A 126 17.17 19.73 -10.11
C THR A 126 18.12 18.73 -10.74
N LEU A 127 18.43 17.62 -10.05
CA LEU A 127 19.30 16.56 -10.56
C LEU A 127 18.74 15.93 -11.85
N ARG A 128 17.44 15.66 -11.91
CA ARG A 128 16.78 15.17 -13.13
C ARG A 128 16.89 16.17 -14.28
N GLY A 129 16.80 17.47 -14.00
CA GLY A 129 17.01 18.53 -14.97
C GLY A 129 18.44 18.51 -15.53
N LEU A 130 19.44 18.43 -14.66
CA LEU A 130 20.85 18.34 -15.04
C LEU A 130 21.17 17.09 -15.87
N LEU A 131 20.66 15.92 -15.43
CA LEU A 131 20.79 14.66 -16.17
C LEU A 131 20.18 14.75 -17.58
N ARG A 132 18.97 15.33 -17.69
CA ARG A 132 18.31 15.51 -18.98
C ARG A 132 19.15 16.38 -19.92
N ILE A 133 19.70 17.48 -19.42
CA ILE A 133 20.58 18.37 -20.19
C ILE A 133 21.81 17.60 -20.68
N TYR A 134 22.43 16.80 -19.82
CA TYR A 134 23.60 15.99 -20.16
C TYR A 134 23.27 14.93 -21.23
N GLN A 135 22.13 14.24 -21.09
CA GLN A 135 21.66 13.24 -22.05
C GLN A 135 21.28 13.83 -23.42
N THR A 136 20.88 15.10 -23.49
CA THR A 136 20.61 15.79 -24.78
C THR A 136 21.85 16.39 -25.44
N LYS A 137 22.98 16.47 -24.74
CA LYS A 137 24.24 17.03 -25.26
C LYS A 137 25.24 15.97 -25.74
N VAL A 138 25.01 14.70 -25.39
CA VAL A 138 25.70 13.52 -25.95
C VAL A 138 24.89 13.02 -27.14
#